data_AF-A0A0R1WNP3-F1
#
_entry.id   AF-A0A0R1WNP3-F1
#
_cell.length_a   1.000
_cell.length_b   1.000
_cell.length_c   1.000
_cell.angle_alpha   90.00
_cell.angle_beta   90.00
_cell.angle_gamma   90.00
#
_symmetry.space_group_name_H-M   'P 1'
#
loop_
_entity.id
_entity.type
_entity.pdbx_description
1 polymer ?
#
loop_
_entity_poly.entity_id
_entity_poly.type
_entity_poly.pdbx_seq_one_letter_code
_entity_poly.pdbx_strand_id
1 'polypeptide(L)'
;MLFKRQSDRVKQARNQHLLDTIYDTKASWDHARETQRAVYEANVSSELRDRAKIQEQKYLYLYNIARRCKVHGKLNKGVISQ
;
A
#
# COMPACT_ATOMS: atom_id res chain seq x y z
N MET A 1 14.93 -28.30 -15.90
CA MET A 1 13.60 -27.64 -15.79
C MET A 1 13.18 -27.32 -14.34
N LEU A 2 13.77 -27.93 -13.31
CA LEU A 2 13.44 -27.68 -11.89
C LEU A 2 13.81 -26.26 -11.41
N PHE A 3 14.98 -25.76 -11.79
CA PHE A 3 15.45 -24.42 -11.38
C PHE A 3 14.56 -23.26 -11.88
N LYS A 4 13.98 -23.38 -13.08
CA LYS A 4 13.01 -22.39 -13.59
C LYS A 4 11.75 -22.35 -12.73
N ARG A 5 11.18 -23.52 -12.39
CA ARG A 5 9.99 -23.63 -11.53
C ARG A 5 10.23 -23.04 -10.13
N GLN A 6 11.41 -23.25 -9.56
CA GLN A 6 11.77 -22.66 -8.26
C GLN A 6 11.89 -21.14 -8.34
N SER A 7 12.52 -20.60 -9.39
CA SER A 7 12.60 -19.16 -9.64
C SER A 7 11.22 -18.52 -9.79
N ASP A 8 10.31 -19.17 -10.52
CA ASP A 8 8.94 -18.68 -10.70
C ASP A 8 8.16 -18.64 -9.39
N ARG A 9 8.32 -19.65 -8.52
CA ARG A 9 7.71 -19.69 -7.18
C ARG A 9 8.24 -18.56 -6.28
N VAL A 10 9.55 -18.34 -6.26
CA VAL A 10 10.16 -17.26 -5.47
C VAL A 10 9.66 -15.89 -5.96
N LYS A 11 9.56 -15.71 -7.28
CA LYS A 11 9.01 -14.49 -7.88
C LYS A 11 7.55 -14.26 -7.49
N GLN A 12 6.71 -15.31 -7.51
CA GLN A 12 5.32 -15.23 -7.06
C GLN A 12 5.21 -14.86 -5.58
N ALA A 13 5.97 -15.55 -4.71
CA ALA A 13 5.96 -15.27 -3.27
C ALA A 13 6.37 -13.83 -2.97
N ARG A 14 7.45 -13.35 -3.59
CA ARG A 14 7.88 -11.95 -3.49
C ARG A 14 6.79 -10.98 -3.95
N ASN A 15 6.16 -11.24 -5.09
CA ASN A 15 5.13 -10.37 -5.64
C ASN A 15 3.89 -10.32 -4.73
N GLN A 16 3.48 -11.45 -4.16
CA GLN A 16 2.37 -11.51 -3.21
C GLN A 16 2.70 -10.70 -1.95
N HIS A 17 3.88 -10.91 -1.38
CA HIS A 17 4.32 -10.17 -0.19
C HIS A 17 4.40 -8.65 -0.44
N LEU A 18 4.84 -8.24 -1.63
CA LEU A 18 4.84 -6.83 -2.03
C LEU A 18 3.41 -6.26 -2.09
N LEU A 19 2.45 -7.02 -2.62
CA LEU A 19 1.05 -6.60 -2.67
C LEU A 19 0.45 -6.48 -1.27
N ASP A 20 0.67 -7.48 -0.42
CA ASP A 20 0.17 -7.49 0.96
C ASP A 20 0.70 -6.25 1.72
N THR A 21 2.01 -5.99 1.61
CA THR A 21 2.65 -4.81 2.21
C THR A 21 2.07 -3.50 1.68
N ILE A 22 1.75 -3.41 0.38
CA ILE A 22 1.10 -2.23 -0.21
C ILE A 22 -0.29 -2.02 0.39
N TYR A 23 -1.08 -3.10 0.54
CA TYR A 23 -2.42 -3.02 1.11
C TYR A 23 -2.39 -2.59 2.58
N ASP A 24 -1.51 -3.17 3.39
CA ASP A 24 -1.35 -2.82 4.80
C ASP A 24 -0.90 -1.37 4.98
N THR A 25 0.05 -0.92 4.14
CA THR A 25 0.54 0.46 4.18
C THR A 25 -0.56 1.44 3.74
N LYS A 26 -1.37 1.08 2.73
CA LYS A 26 -2.51 1.89 2.31
C LYS A 26 -3.55 2.02 3.43
N ALA A 27 -3.91 0.91 4.08
CA ALA A 27 -4.84 0.92 5.21
C ALA A 27 -4.32 1.80 6.36
N SER A 28 -3.02 1.71 6.67
CA SER A 28 -2.36 2.56 7.67
C SER A 28 -2.41 4.05 7.28
N TRP A 29 -2.21 4.36 6.01
CA TRP A 29 -2.32 5.73 5.51
C TRP A 29 -3.75 6.27 5.58
N ASP A 30 -4.73 5.48 5.14
CA ASP A 30 -6.14 5.87 5.20
C ASP A 30 -6.56 6.16 6.66
N HIS A 31 -6.20 5.29 7.60
CA HIS A 31 -6.45 5.50 9.04
C HIS A 31 -5.77 6.76 9.58
N ALA A 32 -4.50 7.00 9.24
CA ALA A 32 -3.79 8.22 9.66
C ALA A 32 -4.45 9.49 9.11
N ARG A 33 -4.95 9.45 7.87
CA ARG A 33 -5.68 10.56 7.25
C ARG A 33 -7.04 10.80 7.90
N GLU A 34 -7.76 9.74 8.25
CA GLU A 34 -9.03 9.82 9.00
C GLU A 34 -8.81 10.43 10.38
N THR A 35 -7.80 9.96 11.11
CA THR A 35 -7.40 10.52 12.41
C THR A 35 -7.03 12.00 12.29
N GLN A 36 -6.21 12.36 11.31
CA GLN A 36 -5.85 13.76 11.07
C GLN A 36 -7.08 14.63 10.82
N ARG A 37 -8.05 14.16 10.03
CA ARG A 37 -9.29 14.91 9.73
C ARG A 37 -10.14 15.11 10.98
N ALA A 38 -10.38 14.04 11.75
CA ALA A 38 -11.17 14.10 12.98
C ALA A 38 -10.56 15.05 14.03
N VAL A 39 -9.23 15.13 14.11
CA VAL A 39 -8.54 16.01 15.07
C VAL A 39 -8.36 17.44 14.54
N TYR A 40 -8.33 17.65 13.22
CA TYR A 40 -8.30 19.01 12.65
C TYR A 40 -9.57 19.80 13.02
N GLU A 41 -10.72 19.13 13.14
CA GLU A 41 -11.96 19.70 13.70
C GLU A 41 -11.78 20.18 15.17
N ALA A 42 -10.79 19.66 15.89
CA ALA A 42 -10.44 20.03 17.26
C ALA A 42 -9.26 21.03 17.38
N ASN A 43 -8.69 21.53 16.25
CA ASN A 43 -7.69 22.61 16.19
C ASN A 43 -6.31 22.31 16.82
N VAL A 44 -5.83 21.06 16.78
CA VAL A 44 -4.55 20.67 17.39
C VAL A 44 -3.75 19.73 16.46
N SER A 45 -2.46 20.00 16.28
CA SER A 45 -1.40 19.05 15.87
C SER A 45 -0.91 19.02 14.41
N SER A 46 0.32 19.52 14.22
CA SER A 46 1.20 19.27 13.07
C SER A 46 1.71 17.82 13.00
N GLU A 47 1.79 17.13 14.14
CA GLU A 47 2.33 15.77 14.23
C GLU A 47 1.46 14.74 13.49
N LEU A 48 0.13 14.87 13.56
CA LEU A 48 -0.78 13.99 12.83
C LEU A 48 -0.66 14.18 11.32
N ARG A 49 -0.44 15.42 10.87
CA ARG A 49 -0.16 15.73 9.46
C ARG A 49 1.15 15.08 9.01
N ASP A 50 2.20 15.16 9.84
CA ASP A 50 3.49 14.54 9.52
C ASP A 50 3.39 13.00 9.47
N ARG A 51 2.66 12.39 10.42
CA ARG A 51 2.38 10.95 10.42
C ARG A 51 1.65 10.52 9.14
N ALA A 52 0.60 11.23 8.75
CA ALA A 52 -0.12 10.94 7.50
C ALA A 52 0.79 11.11 6.27
N LYS A 53 1.64 12.14 6.27
CA LYS A 53 2.60 12.39 5.16
C LYS A 53 3.63 11.27 5.03
N ILE A 54 4.18 10.77 6.15
CA ILE A 54 5.12 9.66 6.13
C ILE A 54 4.47 8.39 5.56
N GLN A 55 3.24 8.08 5.96
CA GLN A 55 2.54 6.89 5.45
C GLN A 55 2.22 7.01 3.95
N GLU A 56 1.84 8.20 3.49
CA GLU A 56 1.70 8.49 2.05
C GLU A 56 3.00 8.19 1.29
N GLN A 57 4.15 8.69 1.78
CA GLN A 57 5.43 8.47 1.10
C GLN A 57 5.83 6.99 1.07
N LYS A 58 5.57 6.24 2.14
CA LYS A 58 5.78 4.78 2.18
C LYS A 58 4.92 4.07 1.13
N TYR A 59 3.63 4.43 1.05
CA TYR A 59 2.71 3.87 0.07
C TYR A 59 3.18 4.14 -1.37
N LEU A 60 3.54 5.39 -1.70
CA LEU A 60 4.02 5.77 -3.03
C LEU A 60 5.34 5.07 -3.40
N TYR A 61 6.25 4.91 -2.44
CA TYR A 61 7.48 4.17 -2.64
C TYR A 61 7.22 2.71 -3.03
N LEU A 62 6.35 2.01 -2.28
CA LEU A 62 5.99 0.63 -2.57
C LEU A 62 5.25 0.49 -3.90
N TYR A 63 4.36 1.43 -4.23
CA TYR A 63 3.67 1.47 -5.51
C TYR A 63 4.64 1.59 -6.70
N ASN A 64 5.67 2.41 -6.56
CA ASN A 64 6.73 2.55 -7.57
C ASN A 64 7.52 1.25 -7.76
N ILE A 65 7.79 0.51 -6.67
CA ILE A 65 8.41 -0.82 -6.75
C ILE A 65 7.49 -1.79 -7.50
N ALA A 66 6.21 -1.86 -7.15
CA ALA A 66 5.25 -2.73 -7.82
C ALA A 66 5.17 -2.46 -9.32
N ARG A 67 5.18 -1.18 -9.73
CA ARG A 67 5.22 -0.78 -11.14
C ARG A 67 6.48 -1.30 -11.85
N ARG A 68 7.67 -1.16 -11.24
CA ARG A 68 8.93 -1.69 -11.79
C ARG A 68 8.92 -3.21 -11.90
N CYS A 69 8.30 -3.89 -10.94
CA CYS A 69 8.16 -5.35 -10.92
C CYS A 69 7.01 -5.88 -11.78
N LYS A 70 6.22 -5.00 -12.43
CA LYS A 70 5.02 -5.34 -13.21
C LYS A 70 4.01 -6.17 -12.40
N VAL A 71 3.85 -5.83 -11.12
CA VAL A 71 2.90 -6.49 -10.22
C VAL A 71 1.62 -5.67 -10.20
N HIS A 72 0.51 -6.34 -10.49
CA HIS A 72 -0.81 -5.72 -10.48
C HIS A 72 -1.60 -6.25 -9.29
N GLY A 73 -2.18 -5.33 -8.51
CA GLY A 73 -3.12 -5.69 -7.47
C GLY A 73 -4.43 -6.21 -8.05
N LYS A 74 -5.28 -6.80 -7.21
CA LYS A 74 -6.64 -7.17 -7.60
C LYS A 74 -7.53 -5.93 -7.48
N LEU A 75 -8.38 -5.70 -8.48
CA LEU A 75 -9.47 -4.73 -8.36
C LEU A 75 -10.46 -5.24 -7.32
N ASN A 76 -10.87 -4.37 -6.40
CA ASN A 76 -11.98 -4.68 -5.50
C ASN A 76 -13.24 -4.86 -6.35
N LYS A 77 -13.88 -6.04 -6.25
CA LYS A 77 -15.07 -6.39 -7.05
C LYS A 77 -16.21 -5.37 -6.95
N GLY A 78 -16.29 -4.62 -5.85
CA GLY A 78 -17.29 -3.55 -5.64
C GLY A 78 -17.08 -2.28 -6.46
N VAL A 79 -15.99 -2.14 -7.21
CA VAL A 79 -15.72 -0.96 -8.07
C VAL A 79 -16.20 -1.18 -9.52
N ILE A 80 -16.54 -2.42 -9.90
CA ILE A 80 -16.94 -2.77 -11.29
C ILE A 80 -18.47 -2.71 -11.47
N SER A 81 -19.23 -2.60 -10.39
CA SER A 81 -20.70 -2.45 -10.43
C SER A 81 -21.10 -0.99 -10.21
N GLN A 82 -21.02 -0.17 -11.25
CA GLN A 82 -21.77 1.08 -11.42
C GLN A 82 -22.14 1.26 -12.88
#